data_AF-A0A436R755-F1
#
_entry.id   AF-A0A436R755-F1
#
_cell.length_a   1.000
_cell.length_b   1.000
_cell.length_c   1.000
_cell.angle_alpha   90.00
_cell.angle_beta   90.00
_cell.angle_gamma   90.00
#
_symmetry.space_group_name_H-M   'P 1'
#
loop_
_entity.id
_entity.type
_entity.pdbx_description
1 polymer ?
#
loop_
_entity_poly.entity_id
_entity_poly.type
_entity_poly.pdbx_seq_one_letter_code
_entity_poly.pdbx_strand_id
1 'polypeptide(L)' 'PWRAAKTLLILPRPLRDWLYDRVARNRYALFGRKDSCEIPSAELRERLIG' A
#
# COMPACT_ATOMS: atom_id res chain seq x y z
N PRO A 1 -2.13 11.46 18.88
CA PRO A 1 -1.65 10.53 17.82
C PRO A 1 -1.87 10.98 16.35
N TRP A 2 -2.49 12.15 16.05
CA TRP A 2 -2.67 12.64 14.67
C TRP A 2 -1.73 13.79 14.27
N ARG A 3 -0.95 14.31 15.22
CA ARG A 3 0.00 15.41 15.02
C ARG A 3 1.18 14.99 14.12
N ALA A 4 1.65 13.75 14.26
CA ALA A 4 2.70 13.18 13.41
C ALA A 4 2.25 12.95 11.96
N ALA A 5 0.96 12.72 11.72
CA ALA A 5 0.42 12.65 10.35
C ALA A 5 0.44 14.03 9.65
N LYS A 6 0.31 15.14 10.40
CA LYS A 6 0.44 16.49 9.83
C LYS A 6 1.85 16.81 9.35
N THR A 7 2.89 16.23 9.94
CA THR A 7 4.27 16.44 9.47
C THR A 7 4.48 15.97 8.03
N LEU A 8 3.68 15.00 7.55
CA LEU A 8 3.68 14.58 6.15
C LEU A 8 3.07 15.63 5.19
N LEU A 9 2.31 16.61 5.71
CA LEU A 9 1.77 17.73 4.91
C LEU A 9 2.79 18.85 4.68
N ILE A 10 3.84 18.92 5.52
CA ILE A 10 4.95 19.88 5.36
C ILE A 10 5.86 19.45 4.20
N LEU A 11 5.84 18.16 3.86
CA LEU A 11 6.64 17.62 2.77
C LEU A 11 6.21 18.27 1.44
N PRO A 12 7.13 18.90 0.69
CA PRO A 12 6.80 19.51 -0.59
C PRO A 12 6.29 18.44 -1.56
N ARG A 13 5.28 18.80 -2.35
CA ARG A 13 4.66 17.93 -3.37
C ARG A 13 5.68 17.11 -4.19
N PRO A 14 6.74 17.70 -4.77
CA PRO A 14 7.70 16.94 -5.57
C PRO A 14 8.44 15.84 -4.78
N LEU A 15 8.69 16.04 -3.48
CA LEU A 15 9.36 15.05 -2.66
C LEU A 15 8.44 13.87 -2.31
N ARG A 16 7.15 14.16 -2.06
CA ARG A 16 6.14 13.11 -1.85
C ARG A 16 5.97 12.28 -3.12
N ASP A 17 5.88 12.94 -4.27
CA ASP A 17 5.69 12.28 -5.57
C ASP A 17 6.94 11.45 -5.92
N TRP A 18 8.14 11.99 -5.70
CA TRP A 18 9.39 11.24 -5.88
C TRP A 18 9.47 10.01 -4.98
N LEU A 19 9.15 10.15 -3.69
CA LEU A 19 9.15 9.03 -2.75
C LEU A 19 8.14 7.96 -3.18
N TYR A 20 6.93 8.39 -3.56
CA TYR A 20 5.89 7.51 -4.07
C TYR A 20 6.35 6.76 -5.33
N ASP A 21 6.96 7.45 -6.29
CA ASP A 21 7.48 6.86 -7.52
C ASP A 21 8.63 5.89 -7.27
N ARG A 22 9.49 6.16 -6.29
CA ARG A 22 10.55 5.24 -5.88
C ARG A 22 9.97 3.98 -5.25
N VAL A 23 9.02 4.13 -4.33
CA VAL A 23 8.36 2.98 -3.71
C VAL A 23 7.55 2.19 -4.75
N ALA A 24 6.78 2.86 -5.61
CA ALA A 24 5.98 2.22 -6.65
C ALA A 24 6.83 1.42 -7.64
N ARG A 25 8.00 1.95 -8.05
CA ARG A 25 8.94 1.24 -8.92
C ARG A 25 9.60 0.04 -8.23
N ASN A 26 9.87 0.14 -6.92
CA ASN A 26 10.48 -0.95 -6.17
C ASN A 26 9.46 -1.88 -5.49
N ARG A 27 8.15 -1.62 -5.59
CA ARG A 27 7.12 -2.34 -4.81
C ARG A 27 7.19 -3.85 -5.01
N TYR A 28 7.43 -4.28 -6.24
CA TYR A 28 7.52 -5.69 -6.60
C TYR A 28 8.86 -6.31 -6.24
N ALA A 29 9.92 -5.50 -6.13
CA ALA A 29 11.23 -5.95 -5.65
C ALA A 29 11.26 -6.04 -4.11
N LEU A 30 10.53 -5.15 -3.42
CA LEU A 30 10.49 -5.06 -1.96
C LEU A 30 9.50 -6.04 -1.32
N PHE A 31 8.32 -6.22 -1.93
CA PHE A 31 7.24 -7.06 -1.37
C PHE A 31 7.04 -8.36 -2.14
N GLY A 32 7.79 -8.57 -3.23
CA GLY A 32 7.53 -9.66 -4.17
C GLY A 32 6.29 -9.40 -5.02
N ARG A 33 6.18 -10.11 -6.14
CA ARG A 33 4.90 -10.25 -6.85
C ARG A 33 4.17 -11.43 -6.25
N LYS A 34 2.89 -11.25 -5.94
CA LYS A 34 2.00 -12.39 -5.75
C LYS A 34 1.74 -12.99 -7.13
N ASP A 35 2.38 -14.12 -7.43
CA ASP A 35 2.24 -14.81 -8.72
C ASP A 35 0.89 -15.55 -8.85
N SER A 36 0.15 -15.66 -7.75
CA SER A 36 -1.13 -16.37 -7.69
C SER A 36 -2.22 -15.49 -7.11
N CYS A 37 -3.35 -15.42 -7.81
CA CYS A 37 -4.58 -14.85 -7.30
C CYS A 37 -5.07 -15.76 -6.16
N GLU A 38 -5.05 -15.26 -4.92
CA GLU A 38 -5.61 -15.99 -3.77
C GLU A 38 -7.12 -16.07 -3.95
N ILE A 39 -7.62 -17.24 -4.35
CA ILE A 39 -9.05 -17.53 -4.35
C ILE A 39 -9.46 -17.65 -2.87
N PRO A 40 -10.34 -16.77 -2.36
CA PRO A 40 -10.72 -16.80 -0.96
C PRO A 40 -11.36 -18.15 -0.62
N SER A 41 -10.99 -18.73 0.52
CA SER A 41 -11.65 -19.93 1.05
C SER A 41 -13.14 -19.65 1.30
N ALA A 42 -13.96 -20.70 1.32
CA ALA A 42 -15.42 -20.56 1.51
C ALA A 42 -15.76 -19.74 2.77
N GLU A 43 -15.03 -19.95 3.86
CA GLU A 43 -15.17 -19.21 5.12
C GLU A 43 -14.84 -17.71 4.98
N LEU A 44 -13.80 -17.37 4.23
CA LEU A 44 -13.42 -15.97 4.00
C LEU A 44 -14.43 -15.25 3.09
N ARG A 45 -15.04 -15.99 2.14
CA ARG A 45 -16.04 -15.45 1.23
C ARG A 45 -17.34 -15.08 1.96
N GLU A 46 -17.78 -15.90 2.91
CA GLU A 46 -18.94 -15.57 3.75
C GLU A 46 -18.69 -14.33 4.61
N ARG A 47 -17.48 -14.14 5.14
CA ARG A 47 -17.16 -12.98 5.99
C ARG A 47 -17.00 -11.66 5.23
N LEU A 48 -16.71 -11.71 3.93
CA LEU A 48 -16.49 -10.53 3.09
C LEU A 48 -17.76 -10.09 2.34
N ILE A 49 -18.68 -11.02 2.05
CA ILE A 49 -19.90 -10.78 1.27
C ILE A 49 -21.17 -10.92 2.14
N GLY A 50 -21.05 -11.46 3.35
CA GLY A 50 -22.14 -11.59 4.33
C GLY A 50 -22.43 -10.31 5.09
#